data_AF-A0A7V9UCU3-F1
#
_entry.id   AF-A0A7V9UCU3-F1
#
_cell.length_a   1.000
_cell.length_b   1.000
_cell.length_c   1.000
_cell.angle_alpha   90.00
_cell.angle_beta   90.00
_cell.angle_gamma   90.00
#
_symmetry.space_group_name_H-M   'P 1'
#
loop_
_entity.id
_entity.type
_entity.pdbx_description
1 polymer ?
#
loop_
_entity_poly.entity_id
_entity_poly.type
_entity_poly.pdbx_seq_one_letter_code
_entity_poly.pdbx_strand_id
1 'polypeptide(L)'
;LLVGGLTDMTSLRIARYADGYVHGGGPPKTFERSANRVRTAWDDLGRTGAPQLWAQGYFAMGDEDTVERGRAYMRDYYSFTGPFADRIAEGMLATPQGIAAFVRGYAEAGCDELVLLPAVADIEQLMRLQEVLGGVMA
;
A
#
# COMPACT_ATOMS: atom_id res chain seq x y z
N LEU A 1 -11.80 11.52 -6.47
CA LEU A 1 -11.85 10.14 -7.00
C LEU A 1 -10.44 9.62 -7.20
N LEU A 2 -10.12 8.48 -6.61
CA LEU A 2 -8.84 7.78 -6.83
C LEU A 2 -9.09 6.55 -7.70
N VAL A 3 -8.16 6.26 -8.62
CA VAL A 3 -8.23 5.08 -9.49
C VAL A 3 -6.97 4.25 -9.34
N GLY A 4 -7.12 2.94 -9.20
CA GLY A 4 -6.01 1.98 -9.13
C GLY A 4 -5.80 1.23 -10.44
N GLY A 5 -4.67 0.52 -10.51
CA GLY A 5 -4.28 -0.30 -11.66
C GLY A 5 -2.78 -0.22 -11.94
N LEU A 6 -2.30 -1.10 -12.82
CA LEU A 6 -0.86 -1.28 -13.09
C LEU A 6 -0.49 -1.07 -14.56
N THR A 7 -1.45 -0.72 -15.41
CA THR A 7 -1.23 -0.56 -16.86
C THR A 7 -0.98 0.90 -17.23
N ASP A 8 -0.29 1.15 -18.33
CA ASP A 8 -0.07 2.53 -18.80
C ASP A 8 -1.40 3.23 -19.16
N MET A 9 -2.38 2.46 -19.63
CA MET A 9 -3.75 2.95 -19.86
C MET A 9 -4.42 3.44 -18.57
N THR A 10 -4.06 2.87 -17.42
CA THR A 10 -4.55 3.34 -16.12
C THR A 10 -4.05 4.76 -15.84
N SER A 11 -2.76 5.04 -16.06
CA SER A 11 -2.18 6.37 -15.85
C SER A 11 -2.85 7.43 -16.72
N LEU A 12 -3.12 7.11 -17.99
CA LEU A 12 -3.86 8.02 -18.89
C LEU A 12 -5.29 8.27 -18.42
N ARG A 13 -5.98 7.25 -17.91
CA ARG A 13 -7.35 7.41 -17.35
C ARG A 13 -7.34 8.25 -16.08
N ILE A 14 -6.35 8.06 -15.21
CA ILE A 14 -6.18 8.86 -13.99
C ILE A 14 -5.99 10.32 -14.38
N ALA A 15 -5.01 10.59 -15.24
CA ALA A 15 -4.73 11.93 -15.72
C ALA A 15 -5.98 12.57 -16.33
N ARG A 16 -6.80 11.83 -17.10
CA ARG A 16 -7.96 12.42 -17.77
C ARG A 16 -9.21 12.59 -16.91
N TYR A 17 -9.44 11.73 -15.92
CA TYR A 17 -10.76 11.59 -15.28
C TYR A 17 -10.75 11.50 -13.75
N ALA A 18 -9.59 11.36 -13.11
CA ALA A 18 -9.50 11.16 -11.65
C ALA A 18 -8.75 12.32 -10.97
N ASP A 19 -8.75 12.31 -9.64
CA ASP A 19 -7.97 13.25 -8.83
C ASP A 19 -6.64 12.66 -8.39
N GLY A 20 -6.41 11.36 -8.64
CA GLY A 20 -5.23 10.68 -8.17
C GLY A 20 -5.20 9.18 -8.39
N TYR A 21 -4.11 8.60 -7.92
CA TYR A 21 -3.77 7.18 -8.00
C TYR A 21 -3.87 6.52 -6.63
N VAL A 22 -4.36 5.29 -6.60
CA VAL A 22 -4.23 4.42 -5.42
C VAL A 22 -3.49 3.13 -5.80
N HIS A 23 -2.34 2.91 -5.20
CA HIS A 23 -1.53 1.72 -5.38
C HIS A 23 -2.06 0.58 -4.51
N GLY A 24 -2.28 -0.59 -5.13
CA GLY A 24 -2.90 -1.75 -4.47
C GLY A 24 -2.05 -2.41 -3.37
N GLY A 25 -0.79 -1.99 -3.20
CA GLY A 25 0.15 -2.50 -2.23
C GLY A 25 1.35 -3.20 -2.88
N GLY A 26 2.33 -3.58 -2.05
CA GLY A 26 3.61 -4.14 -2.50
C GLY A 26 4.80 -3.21 -2.24
N PRO A 27 5.98 -3.48 -2.84
CA PRO A 27 7.20 -2.75 -2.52
C PRO A 27 7.13 -1.25 -2.88
N PRO A 28 7.71 -0.34 -2.08
CA PRO A 28 7.71 1.10 -2.36
C PRO A 28 8.29 1.48 -3.74
N LYS A 29 9.29 0.73 -4.22
CA LYS A 29 9.89 0.93 -5.55
C LYS A 29 8.91 0.68 -6.70
N THR A 30 7.94 -0.20 -6.51
CA THR A 30 6.88 -0.46 -7.50
C THR A 30 5.86 0.67 -7.51
N PHE A 31 5.55 1.21 -6.33
CA PHE A 31 4.74 2.41 -6.18
C PHE A 31 5.39 3.62 -6.86
N GLU A 32 6.65 3.91 -6.56
CA GLU A 32 7.40 5.04 -7.14
C GLU A 32 7.32 5.06 -8.67
N ARG A 33 7.56 3.89 -9.30
CA ARG A 33 7.46 3.75 -10.76
C ARG A 33 6.06 4.09 -11.27
N SER A 34 5.02 3.61 -10.59
CA SER A 34 3.62 3.83 -10.99
C SER A 34 3.21 5.28 -10.79
N ALA A 35 3.56 5.86 -9.65
CA ALA A 35 3.36 7.28 -9.32
C ALA A 35 4.03 8.20 -10.35
N ASN A 36 5.27 7.90 -10.76
CA ASN A 36 5.96 8.68 -11.79
C ASN A 36 5.24 8.65 -13.14
N ARG A 37 4.70 7.49 -13.55
CA ARG A 37 3.87 7.41 -14.77
C ARG A 37 2.61 8.26 -14.68
N VAL A 38 1.98 8.30 -13.50
CA VAL A 38 0.78 9.11 -13.27
C VAL A 38 1.13 10.61 -13.31
N ARG A 39 2.22 11.03 -12.67
CA ARG A 39 2.70 12.42 -12.71
C ARG A 39 3.01 12.85 -14.15
N THR A 40 3.76 12.04 -14.90
CA THR A 40 4.05 12.33 -16.32
C THR A 40 2.76 12.46 -17.14
N ALA A 41 1.82 11.52 -17.02
CA ALA A 41 0.55 11.59 -17.74
C ALA A 41 -0.30 12.82 -17.35
N TRP A 42 -0.23 13.25 -16.09
CA TRP A 42 -0.91 14.44 -15.57
C TRP A 42 -0.36 15.72 -16.20
N ASP A 43 0.98 15.83 -16.24
CA ASP A 43 1.71 16.96 -16.82
C ASP A 43 1.51 17.03 -18.35
N ASP A 44 1.59 15.89 -19.04
CA ASP A 44 1.39 15.81 -20.50
C ASP A 44 -0.02 16.25 -20.93
N LEU A 45 -1.02 16.05 -20.07
CA LEU A 45 -2.39 16.51 -20.30
C LEU A 45 -2.61 17.97 -19.88
N GLY A 46 -1.58 18.64 -19.35
CA GLY A 46 -1.62 20.04 -18.95
C GLY A 46 -2.53 20.30 -17.74
N ARG A 47 -2.71 19.32 -16.86
CA ARG A 47 -3.54 19.51 -15.66
C ARG A 47 -2.83 20.37 -14.63
N THR A 48 -3.58 21.26 -14.00
CA THR A 48 -3.08 22.08 -12.90
C THR A 48 -2.96 21.27 -11.61
N GLY A 49 -2.05 21.67 -10.73
CA GLY A 49 -1.80 20.97 -9.46
C GLY A 49 -1.06 19.64 -9.65
N ALA A 50 -1.21 18.73 -8.68
CA ALA A 50 -0.61 17.40 -8.70
C ALA A 50 -1.68 16.33 -8.43
N PRO A 51 -1.52 15.10 -8.97
CA PRO A 51 -2.38 13.98 -8.60
C PRO A 51 -2.19 13.62 -7.12
N GLN A 52 -3.26 13.25 -6.43
CA GLN A 52 -3.15 12.60 -5.12
C GLN A 52 -2.57 11.19 -5.28
N LEU A 53 -1.64 10.81 -4.43
CA LEU A 53 -0.91 9.54 -4.53
C LEU A 53 -1.06 8.74 -3.24
N TRP A 54 -1.96 7.77 -3.28
CA TRP A 54 -2.30 6.93 -2.14
C TRP A 54 -1.75 5.53 -2.33
N ALA A 55 -1.55 4.83 -1.22
CA ALA A 55 -1.19 3.42 -1.21
C ALA A 55 -1.81 2.69 -0.01
N GLN A 56 -1.68 1.37 -0.01
CA GLN A 56 -2.08 0.53 1.10
C GLN A 56 -1.07 -0.58 1.41
N GLY A 57 -1.15 -1.13 2.62
CA GLY A 57 -0.39 -2.30 3.04
C GLY A 57 -1.15 -3.10 4.09
N TYR A 58 -0.97 -4.42 4.11
CA TYR A 58 -1.56 -5.30 5.12
C TYR A 58 -0.54 -5.63 6.21
N PHE A 59 -1.00 -5.71 7.45
CA PHE A 59 -0.15 -6.08 8.59
C PHE A 59 -0.85 -6.97 9.60
N ALA A 60 -0.06 -7.76 10.33
CA ALA A 60 -0.48 -8.40 11.57
C ALA A 60 0.75 -8.58 12.47
N MET A 61 0.74 -8.01 13.67
CA MET A 61 1.85 -8.04 14.62
C MET A 61 1.48 -8.84 15.86
N GLY A 62 2.39 -9.66 16.35
CA GLY A 62 2.20 -10.41 17.58
C GLY A 62 3.07 -11.67 17.63
N ASP A 63 2.56 -12.65 18.36
CA ASP A 63 3.10 -14.01 18.34
C ASP A 63 2.92 -14.66 16.96
N GLU A 64 3.55 -15.83 16.80
CA GLU A 64 3.53 -16.59 15.56
C GLU A 64 2.10 -16.97 15.14
N ASP A 65 1.23 -17.29 16.11
CA ASP A 65 -0.18 -17.58 15.85
C ASP A 65 -0.91 -16.36 15.24
N THR A 66 -0.74 -15.17 15.81
CA THR A 66 -1.35 -13.95 15.27
C THR A 66 -0.88 -13.65 13.85
N VAL A 67 0.42 -13.80 13.59
CA VAL A 67 0.99 -13.60 12.26
C VAL A 67 0.44 -14.64 11.28
N GLU A 68 0.37 -15.92 11.66
CA GLU A 68 -0.14 -16.96 10.77
C GLU A 68 -1.64 -16.80 10.48
N ARG A 69 -2.46 -16.40 11.46
CA ARG A 69 -3.87 -16.04 11.21
C ARG A 69 -3.99 -14.93 10.16
N GLY A 70 -3.13 -13.91 10.23
CA GLY A 70 -3.08 -12.85 9.23
C GLY A 70 -2.70 -13.35 7.84
N ARG A 71 -1.69 -14.24 7.75
CA ARG A 71 -1.30 -14.86 6.48
C ARG A 71 -2.40 -15.76 5.92
N ALA A 72 -3.07 -16.53 6.76
CA ALA A 72 -4.21 -17.36 6.38
C ALA A 72 -5.35 -16.53 5.79
N TYR A 73 -5.70 -15.40 6.44
CA TYR A 73 -6.66 -14.44 5.89
C TYR A 73 -6.23 -13.93 4.51
N MET A 74 -4.96 -13.53 4.36
CA MET A 74 -4.45 -13.03 3.08
C MET A 74 -4.50 -14.09 1.98
N ARG A 75 -4.18 -15.36 2.28
CA ARG A 75 -4.27 -16.46 1.31
C ARG A 75 -5.72 -16.70 0.87
N ASP A 76 -6.65 -16.67 1.80
CA ASP A 76 -8.09 -16.83 1.51
C ASP A 76 -8.62 -15.67 0.66
N TYR A 77 -8.37 -14.43 1.09
CA TYR A 77 -8.80 -13.22 0.40
C TYR A 77 -8.23 -13.10 -1.02
N TYR A 78 -6.95 -13.48 -1.21
CA TYR A 78 -6.28 -13.47 -2.52
C TYR A 78 -6.33 -14.81 -3.27
N SER A 79 -7.16 -15.77 -2.85
CA SER A 79 -7.26 -17.09 -3.47
C SER A 79 -7.56 -17.05 -4.98
N PHE A 80 -8.25 -16.00 -5.45
CA PHE A 80 -8.51 -15.75 -6.87
C PHE A 80 -7.25 -15.57 -7.73
N THR A 81 -6.09 -15.32 -7.11
CA THR A 81 -4.79 -15.21 -7.77
C THR A 81 -4.08 -16.56 -7.93
N GLY A 82 -4.68 -17.65 -7.44
CA GLY A 82 -4.11 -19.00 -7.53
C GLY A 82 -2.80 -19.11 -6.73
N PRO A 83 -1.75 -19.76 -7.27
CA PRO A 83 -0.48 -19.96 -6.56
C PRO A 83 0.21 -18.66 -6.10
N PHE A 84 -0.16 -17.51 -6.66
CA PHE A 84 0.41 -16.22 -6.27
C PHE A 84 -0.11 -15.72 -4.90
N ALA A 85 -1.20 -16.29 -4.38
CA ALA A 85 -1.77 -15.91 -3.09
C ALA A 85 -0.77 -16.07 -1.94
N ASP A 86 0.03 -17.14 -1.95
CA ASP A 86 1.09 -17.36 -0.96
C ASP A 86 2.13 -16.24 -0.99
N ARG A 87 2.52 -15.81 -2.20
CA ARG A 87 3.49 -14.72 -2.36
C ARG A 87 2.95 -13.38 -1.86
N ILE A 88 1.65 -13.14 -2.04
CA ILE A 88 0.98 -11.96 -1.49
C ILE A 88 0.94 -12.05 0.04
N ALA A 89 0.58 -13.21 0.60
CA ALA A 89 0.53 -13.43 2.03
C ALA A 89 1.90 -13.30 2.69
N GLU A 90 2.98 -13.76 2.04
CA GLU A 90 4.37 -13.56 2.46
C GLU A 90 4.72 -12.06 2.60
N GLY A 91 4.19 -11.22 1.72
CA GLY A 91 4.40 -9.77 1.72
C GLY A 91 3.67 -9.01 2.84
N MET A 92 2.83 -9.66 3.64
CA MET A 92 2.19 -9.04 4.80
C MET A 92 3.24 -8.59 5.82
N LEU A 93 3.08 -7.37 6.33
CA LEU A 93 3.98 -6.76 7.30
C LEU A 93 3.75 -7.40 8.68
N ALA A 94 4.79 -8.04 9.24
CA ALA A 94 4.66 -8.81 10.49
C ALA A 94 5.45 -8.24 11.67
N THR A 95 6.28 -7.22 11.45
CA THR A 95 7.18 -6.67 12.48
C THR A 95 7.12 -5.14 12.55
N PRO A 96 7.35 -4.55 13.74
CA PRO A 96 7.49 -3.10 13.91
C PRO A 96 8.48 -2.46 12.93
N GLN A 97 9.66 -3.06 12.79
CA GLN A 97 10.72 -2.56 11.92
C GLN A 97 10.33 -2.63 10.45
N GLY A 98 9.64 -3.71 10.04
CA GLY A 98 9.13 -3.88 8.68
C GLY A 98 8.09 -2.81 8.33
N ILE A 99 7.16 -2.52 9.24
CA ILE A 99 6.17 -1.45 9.07
C ILE A 99 6.84 -0.08 9.00
N ALA A 100 7.77 0.22 9.91
CA ALA A 100 8.50 1.48 9.91
C ALA A 100 9.31 1.70 8.62
N ALA A 101 9.96 0.64 8.11
CA ALA A 101 10.67 0.70 6.83
C ALA A 101 9.72 0.87 5.64
N PHE A 102 8.57 0.21 5.67
CA PHE A 102 7.54 0.33 4.64
C PHE A 102 6.97 1.75 4.56
N VAL A 103 6.59 2.33 5.70
CA VAL A 103 6.09 3.72 5.80
C VAL A 103 7.12 4.70 5.25
N ARG A 104 8.38 4.62 5.71
CA ARG A 104 9.46 5.49 5.22
C ARG A 104 9.69 5.35 3.72
N GLY A 105 9.74 4.13 3.21
CA GLY A 105 9.94 3.89 1.78
C GLY A 105 8.82 4.48 0.92
N TYR A 106 7.56 4.40 1.36
CA TYR A 106 6.44 5.02 0.63
C TYR A 106 6.48 6.56 0.73
N ALA A 107 6.83 7.12 1.90
CA ALA A 107 7.00 8.56 2.06
C ALA A 107 8.12 9.10 1.16
N GLU A 108 9.28 8.42 1.12
CA GLU A 108 10.41 8.76 0.24
C GLU A 108 10.04 8.68 -1.25
N ALA A 109 9.15 7.76 -1.63
CA ALA A 109 8.62 7.64 -2.99
C ALA A 109 7.55 8.72 -3.34
N GLY A 110 7.23 9.61 -2.38
CA GLY A 110 6.26 10.68 -2.53
C GLY A 110 4.80 10.20 -2.49
N CYS A 111 4.51 9.25 -1.61
CA CYS A 111 3.14 8.89 -1.24
C CYS A 111 2.56 9.95 -0.31
N ASP A 112 1.37 10.47 -0.64
CA ASP A 112 0.67 11.46 0.18
C ASP A 112 -0.03 10.79 1.36
N GLU A 113 -0.67 9.64 1.12
CA GLU A 113 -1.47 8.93 2.11
C GLU A 113 -1.23 7.42 2.04
N LEU A 114 -0.94 6.79 3.18
CA LEU A 114 -0.71 5.36 3.28
C LEU A 114 -1.69 4.71 4.25
N VAL A 115 -2.54 3.82 3.74
CA VAL A 115 -3.54 3.10 4.54
C VAL A 115 -2.99 1.73 4.97
N LEU A 116 -2.82 1.53 6.27
CA LEU A 116 -2.39 0.24 6.83
C LEU A 116 -3.59 -0.54 7.36
N LEU A 117 -3.78 -1.74 6.83
CA LEU A 117 -4.95 -2.60 7.07
C LEU A 117 -4.57 -3.79 7.95
N PRO A 118 -5.17 -3.98 9.13
CA PRO A 118 -4.93 -5.19 9.91
C PRO A 118 -5.52 -6.41 9.19
N ALA A 119 -4.72 -7.46 9.05
CA ALA A 119 -5.11 -8.73 8.44
C ALA A 119 -5.76 -9.69 9.45
N VAL A 120 -5.98 -9.24 10.68
CA VAL A 120 -6.71 -9.95 11.73
C VAL A 120 -7.75 -9.01 12.35
N ALA A 121 -8.90 -9.56 12.74
CA ALA A 121 -9.99 -8.80 13.37
C ALA A 121 -9.72 -8.59 14.87
N ASP A 122 -8.70 -7.80 15.18
CA ASP A 122 -8.26 -7.52 16.54
C ASP A 122 -7.91 -6.02 16.71
N ILE A 123 -8.59 -5.37 17.64
CA ILE A 123 -8.41 -3.93 17.91
C ILE A 123 -7.01 -3.63 18.48
N GLU A 124 -6.36 -4.59 19.14
CA GLU A 124 -4.99 -4.41 19.63
C GLU A 124 -3.99 -4.13 18.51
N GLN A 125 -4.28 -4.57 17.27
CA GLN A 125 -3.43 -4.25 16.12
C GLN A 125 -3.33 -2.74 15.88
N LEU A 126 -4.39 -1.99 16.15
CA LEU A 126 -4.38 -0.53 16.00
C LEU A 126 -3.50 0.13 17.07
N MET A 127 -3.55 -0.36 18.31
CA MET A 127 -2.70 0.14 19.39
C MET A 127 -1.21 -0.15 19.11
N ARG A 128 -0.89 -1.38 18.69
CA ARG A 128 0.46 -1.76 18.29
C ARG A 128 0.95 -0.91 17.11
N LEU A 129 0.09 -0.66 16.12
CA LEU A 129 0.45 0.20 14.99
C LEU A 129 0.75 1.64 15.44
N GLN A 130 -0.07 2.19 16.34
CA GLN A 130 0.14 3.53 16.90
C GLN A 130 1.51 3.64 17.60
N GLU A 131 1.91 2.62 18.37
CA GLU A 131 3.24 2.58 19.01
C GLU A 131 4.38 2.61 17.98
N VAL A 132 4.27 1.83 16.90
CA VAL A 132 5.26 1.82 15.82
C VAL A 132 5.36 3.20 15.16
N LEU A 133 4.22 3.81 14.81
CA LEU A 133 4.18 5.09 14.11
C LEU A 133 4.68 6.25 14.99
N GLY A 134 4.42 6.20 16.30
CA GLY A 134 4.96 7.16 17.25
C GLY A 134 6.49 7.23 17.26
N GLY A 135 7.18 6.14 16.90
CA GLY A 135 8.64 6.12 16.75
C GLY A 135 9.16 6.49 15.35
N VAL A 136 8.29 6.59 14.34
CA VAL A 136 8.65 6.94 12.95
C VAL A 136 8.38 8.42 12.65
N MET A 137 7.35 9.00 13.29
CA MET A 137 6.90 10.37 13.08
C MET A 137 7.41 11.37 14.12
N ALA A 138 8.18 10.91 15.12
CA ALA A 138 8.86 11.76 16.09
C ALA A 138 10.22 12.21 15.53
#